data_AF-A0A5C7VPV6-F1
#
_entry.id   AF-A0A5C7VPV6-F1
#
_cell.length_a   1.000
_cell.length_b   1.000
_cell.length_c   1.000
_cell.angle_alpha   90.00
_cell.angle_beta   90.00
_cell.angle_gamma   90.00
#
_symmetry.space_group_name_H-M   'P 1'
#
loop_
_entity.id
_entity.type
_entity.pdbx_description
1 polymer ?
#
loop_
_entity_poly.entity_id
_entity_poly.type
_entity_poly.pdbx_seq_one_letter_code
_entity_poly.pdbx_strand_id
1 'polypeptide(L)'
;MAEFKEISPNAPLGAKVHNWFNNRFPTVFAEYRKHMSEYYAPKNFNFWYFFGSLAMLVLVIQIVTGIFLVMHYKPDAAKAFESVEYIMRDVPGGWFIRYM
;
A
#
# COMPACT_ATOMS: atom_id res chain seq x y z
N MET A 1 21.91 11.63 -19.50
CA MET A 1 22.63 11.69 -18.20
C MET A 1 21.73 12.48 -17.27
N ALA A 2 21.39 11.98 -16.08
CA ALA A 2 20.55 12.74 -15.16
C ALA A 2 21.34 13.97 -14.69
N GLU A 3 20.84 15.17 -15.01
CA GLU A 3 21.43 16.44 -14.57
C GLU A 3 21.24 16.58 -13.06
N PHE A 4 22.34 16.74 -12.31
CA PHE A 4 22.28 16.90 -10.87
C PHE A 4 21.76 18.31 -10.56
N LYS A 5 20.56 18.39 -9.98
CA LYS A 5 19.98 19.68 -9.61
C LYS A 5 20.66 20.16 -8.35
N GLU A 6 21.34 21.30 -8.41
CA GLU A 6 21.91 21.94 -7.23
C GLU A 6 20.90 22.91 -6.60
N ILE A 7 20.95 23.02 -5.28
CA ILE A 7 20.08 23.92 -4.50
C ILE A 7 20.93 24.83 -3.63
N SER A 8 20.47 26.07 -3.42
CA SER A 8 21.16 27.06 -2.59
C SER A 8 21.53 26.49 -1.20
N PRO A 9 22.76 26.76 -0.70
CA PRO A 9 23.18 26.35 0.63
C PRO A 9 22.27 26.86 1.76
N ASN A 10 21.56 27.98 1.54
CA ASN A 10 20.64 28.59 2.51
C ASN A 10 19.19 28.12 2.35
N ALA A 11 18.91 27.15 1.48
CA ALA A 11 17.56 26.65 1.27
C ALA A 11 17.00 25.96 2.53
N PRO A 12 15.67 26.04 2.76
CA PRO A 12 15.00 25.30 3.83
C PRO A 12 15.29 23.80 3.75
N LEU A 13 15.35 23.12 4.91
CA LEU A 13 15.66 21.69 5.00
C LEU A 13 14.77 20.84 4.09
N GLY A 14 13.46 21.13 4.03
CA GLY A 14 12.52 20.42 3.16
C GLY A 14 12.88 20.52 1.68
N ALA A 15 13.34 21.68 1.22
CA ALA A 15 13.75 21.88 -0.18
C ALA A 15 15.06 21.12 -0.49
N LYS A 16 15.99 21.06 0.46
CA LYS A 16 17.22 20.26 0.33
C LYS A 16 16.93 18.76 0.26
N VAL A 17 16.02 18.26 1.10
CA VAL A 17 15.59 16.85 1.09
C VAL A 17 14.87 16.50 -0.22
N HIS A 18 13.96 17.36 -0.69
CA HIS A 18 13.29 17.16 -1.97
C HIS A 18 14.29 17.12 -3.13
N ASN A 19 15.26 18.03 -3.16
CA ASN A 19 16.30 18.06 -4.20
C ASN A 19 17.20 16.80 -4.16
N TRP A 20 17.62 16.39 -2.97
CA TRP A 20 18.38 15.15 -2.74
C TRP A 20 17.63 13.91 -3.25
N PHE A 21 16.31 13.87 -3.07
CA PHE A 21 15.47 12.77 -3.54
C PHE A 21 15.29 12.81 -5.05
N ASN A 22 15.04 14.00 -5.64
CA ASN A 22 14.98 14.19 -7.09
C ASN A 22 16.26 13.72 -7.79
N ASN A 23 17.43 13.99 -7.20
CA ASN A 23 18.69 13.56 -7.80
C ASN A 23 18.91 12.03 -7.76
N ARG A 24 18.29 11.33 -6.79
CA ARG A 24 18.34 9.86 -6.69
C ARG A 24 17.25 9.16 -7.48
N PHE A 25 16.08 9.78 -7.55
CA PHE A 25 14.90 9.25 -8.20
C PHE A 25 14.32 10.31 -9.16
N PRO A 26 14.98 10.54 -10.30
CA PRO A 26 14.70 11.69 -11.18
C PRO A 26 13.32 11.66 -11.83
N THR A 27 12.71 10.48 -11.95
CA THR A 27 11.38 10.30 -12.56
C THR A 27 10.25 10.28 -11.55
N VAL A 28 10.51 10.01 -10.27
CA VAL A 28 9.44 9.70 -9.30
C VAL A 28 8.41 10.82 -9.17
N PHE A 29 8.86 12.07 -9.06
CA PHE A 29 7.92 13.20 -8.96
C PHE A 29 7.22 13.50 -10.28
N ALA A 30 7.88 13.28 -11.43
CA ALA A 30 7.26 13.48 -12.74
C ALA A 30 6.18 12.42 -13.02
N GLU A 31 6.47 11.16 -12.72
CA GLU A 31 5.52 10.05 -12.85
C GLU A 31 4.35 10.19 -11.86
N TYR A 32 4.63 10.63 -10.63
CA TYR A 32 3.58 10.94 -9.66
C TYR A 32 2.63 12.02 -10.19
N ARG A 33 3.16 13.12 -10.74
CA ARG A 33 2.32 14.18 -11.31
C ARG A 33 1.44 13.65 -12.43
N LYS A 34 2.05 12.95 -13.38
CA LYS A 34 1.38 12.37 -14.54
C LYS A 34 0.27 11.38 -14.17
N HIS A 35 0.50 10.52 -13.19
CA HIS A 35 -0.40 9.41 -12.88
C HIS A 35 -1.35 9.67 -11.72
N MET A 36 -1.08 10.66 -10.86
CA MET A 36 -1.86 10.91 -9.66
C MET A 36 -2.40 12.33 -9.58
N SER A 37 -1.52 13.35 -9.48
CA SER A 37 -1.97 14.71 -9.12
C SER A 37 -2.53 15.52 -10.28
N GLU A 38 -2.00 15.32 -11.49
CA GLU A 38 -2.36 16.07 -12.70
C GLU A 38 -3.06 15.15 -13.73
N TYR A 39 -3.48 13.96 -13.31
CA TYR A 39 -4.18 13.03 -14.19
C TYR A 39 -5.57 13.58 -14.56
N TYR A 40 -5.84 13.67 -15.86
CA TYR A 40 -7.12 14.17 -16.35
C TYR A 40 -8.22 13.14 -16.08
N ALA A 41 -9.19 13.53 -15.24
CA ALA A 41 -10.33 12.70 -14.91
C ALA A 41 -11.64 13.42 -15.33
N PRO A 42 -12.56 12.75 -16.05
CA PRO A 42 -13.85 13.32 -16.43
C PRO A 42 -14.63 13.86 -15.21
N LYS A 43 -15.25 15.04 -15.34
CA LYS A 43 -16.00 15.65 -14.22
C LYS A 43 -17.36 14.98 -13.95
N ASN A 44 -17.84 14.12 -14.84
CA ASN A 44 -19.17 13.51 -14.81
C ASN A 44 -19.16 12.06 -14.26
N PHE A 45 -18.25 11.72 -13.34
CA PHE A 45 -18.27 10.40 -12.71
C PHE A 45 -19.56 10.17 -11.93
N ASN A 46 -20.13 8.98 -12.11
CA ASN A 46 -21.20 8.48 -11.27
C ASN A 46 -20.64 7.65 -10.11
N PHE A 47 -21.51 7.28 -9.17
CA PHE A 47 -21.15 6.52 -7.97
C PHE A 47 -20.47 5.17 -8.27
N TRP A 48 -20.78 4.52 -9.39
CA TRP A 48 -20.26 3.17 -9.69
C TRP A 48 -18.75 3.13 -9.92
N TYR A 49 -18.13 4.26 -10.29
CA TYR A 49 -16.69 4.33 -10.49
C TYR A 49 -15.87 4.12 -9.20
N PHE A 50 -16.48 4.28 -8.01
CA PHE A 50 -15.81 3.99 -6.74
C PHE A 50 -15.55 2.50 -6.52
N PHE A 51 -16.33 1.60 -7.12
CA PHE A 51 -16.15 0.16 -6.89
C PHE A 51 -14.79 -0.36 -7.38
N GLY A 52 -14.18 0.29 -8.37
CA GLY A 52 -12.82 -0.06 -8.82
C GLY A 52 -11.78 0.17 -7.71
N SER A 53 -11.79 1.35 -7.09
CA SER A 53 -10.86 1.66 -5.99
C SER A 53 -11.19 0.87 -4.72
N LEU A 54 -12.48 0.63 -4.44
CA LEU A 54 -12.89 -0.21 -3.32
C LEU A 54 -12.44 -1.67 -3.51
N ALA A 55 -12.52 -2.21 -4.74
CA ALA A 55 -11.99 -3.54 -5.03
C ALA A 55 -10.48 -3.63 -4.82
N MET A 56 -9.73 -2.60 -5.23
CA MET A 56 -8.28 -2.52 -4.96
C MET A 56 -7.99 -2.47 -3.46
N LEU A 57 -8.78 -1.72 -2.68
CA LEU A 57 -8.66 -1.68 -1.23
C LEU A 57 -8.92 -3.06 -0.61
N VAL A 58 -10.01 -3.72 -1.01
CA VAL A 58 -10.36 -5.07 -0.52
C VAL A 58 -9.27 -6.08 -0.87
N LEU A 59 -8.70 -6.01 -2.08
CA LEU A 59 -7.59 -6.88 -2.47
C LEU A 59 -6.37 -6.72 -1.55
N VAL A 60 -5.98 -5.47 -1.24
CA VAL A 60 -4.88 -5.21 -0.31
C VAL A 60 -5.19 -5.75 1.07
N ILE A 61 -6.41 -5.54 1.59
CA ILE A 61 -6.85 -6.09 2.87
C ILE A 61 -6.70 -7.62 2.86
N GLN A 62 -7.22 -8.30 1.85
CA GLN A 62 -7.18 -9.76 1.73
C GLN A 62 -5.75 -10.31 1.62
N ILE A 63 -4.85 -9.63 0.91
CA ILE A 63 -3.44 -10.04 0.82
C ILE A 63 -2.78 -9.92 2.19
N VAL A 64 -2.96 -8.78 2.87
CA VAL A 64 -2.33 -8.52 4.17
C VAL A 64 -2.87 -9.47 5.25
N THR A 65 -4.19 -9.63 5.35
CA THR A 65 -4.81 -10.55 6.31
C THR A 65 -4.49 -12.00 5.96
N GLY A 66 -4.53 -12.36 4.68
CA GLY A 66 -4.17 -13.70 4.19
C GLY A 66 -2.73 -14.09 4.53
N ILE A 67 -1.76 -13.19 4.33
CA ILE A 67 -0.35 -13.42 4.72
C ILE A 67 -0.24 -13.71 6.22
N PHE A 68 -0.93 -12.93 7.07
CA PHE A 68 -0.96 -13.17 8.52
C PHE A 68 -1.56 -14.54 8.88
N LEU A 69 -2.67 -14.92 8.23
CA LEU A 69 -3.33 -16.20 8.48
C LEU A 69 -2.47 -17.37 8.07
N VAL A 70 -1.77 -17.29 6.92
CA VAL A 70 -0.88 -18.35 6.42
C VAL A 70 0.30 -18.61 7.37
N MET A 71 0.78 -17.60 8.12
CA MET A 71 1.84 -17.81 9.13
C MET A 71 1.40 -18.75 10.28
N HIS A 72 0.11 -18.82 10.56
CA HIS A 72 -0.45 -19.58 11.69
C HIS A 72 -1.24 -20.83 11.25
N TYR A 73 -1.74 -20.84 10.01
CA TYR A 73 -2.51 -21.94 9.45
C TYR A 73 -1.65 -23.18 9.15
N LYS A 74 -2.19 -24.38 9.39
CA LYS A 74 -1.56 -25.65 9.03
C LYS A 74 -2.37 -26.33 7.91
N PRO A 75 -1.79 -26.50 6.70
CA PRO A 75 -2.48 -27.10 5.56
C PRO A 75 -2.47 -28.64 5.63
N ASP A 76 -3.01 -29.21 6.71
CA ASP A 76 -3.13 -30.66 6.92
C ASP A 76 -4.57 -31.00 7.32
N ALA A 77 -5.15 -32.06 6.75
CA ALA A 77 -6.56 -32.39 6.97
C ALA A 77 -6.91 -32.66 8.45
N ALA A 78 -5.97 -33.18 9.24
CA ALA A 78 -6.17 -33.43 10.66
C ALA A 78 -5.99 -32.17 11.52
N LYS A 79 -5.17 -31.22 11.07
CA LYS A 79 -4.79 -30.02 11.86
C LYS A 79 -5.40 -28.70 11.36
N ALA A 80 -6.08 -28.71 10.22
CA ALA A 80 -6.63 -27.50 9.60
C ALA A 80 -7.58 -26.78 10.57
N PHE A 81 -8.54 -27.50 11.15
CA PHE A 81 -9.49 -26.94 12.10
C PHE A 81 -8.83 -26.49 13.41
N GLU A 82 -7.92 -27.30 13.96
CA GLU A 82 -7.17 -26.96 15.18
C GLU A 82 -6.36 -25.67 14.99
N SER A 83 -5.66 -25.51 13.85
CA SER A 83 -4.88 -24.30 13.56
C SER A 83 -5.76 -23.05 13.42
N VAL A 84 -7.00 -23.23 12.96
CA VAL A 84 -8.01 -22.17 12.90
C VAL A 84 -8.48 -21.76 14.29
N GLU A 85 -8.74 -22.72 15.17
CA GLU A 85 -9.16 -22.46 16.56
C GLU A 85 -8.04 -21.77 17.34
N TYR A 86 -6.79 -22.19 17.12
CA TYR A 86 -5.60 -21.53 17.65
C TYR A 86 -5.51 -20.05 17.23
N ILE A 87 -5.74 -19.73 15.95
CA ILE A 87 -5.79 -18.34 15.45
C ILE A 87 -6.88 -17.53 16.18
N MET A 88 -8.02 -18.14 16.47
CA MET A 88 -9.16 -17.46 17.09
C MET A 88 -8.98 -17.22 18.59
N ARG A 89 -8.32 -18.13 19.31
CA ARG A 89 -8.29 -18.12 20.78
C ARG A 89 -6.94 -17.69 21.36
N ASP A 90 -5.85 -18.08 20.71
CA ASP A 90 -4.52 -18.00 21.30
C ASP A 90 -3.64 -16.94 20.62
N VAL A 91 -3.92 -16.60 19.36
CA VAL A 91 -3.20 -15.52 18.65
C VAL A 91 -3.79 -14.16 19.04
N PRO A 92 -2.99 -13.24 19.62
CA PRO A 92 -3.47 -11.90 19.97
C PRO A 92 -3.99 -11.16 18.74
N GLY A 93 -5.27 -10.79 18.76
CA GLY A 93 -5.93 -10.12 17.63
C GLY A 93 -6.19 -11.02 16.41
N GLY A 94 -5.87 -12.32 16.48
CA GLY A 94 -6.10 -13.26 15.39
C GLY A 94 -7.58 -13.42 15.04
N TRP A 95 -8.47 -13.34 16.03
CA TRP A 95 -9.93 -13.34 15.81
C TRP A 95 -10.39 -12.16 14.94
N PHE A 96 -9.83 -10.98 15.15
CA PHE A 96 -10.19 -9.79 14.37
C PHE A 96 -9.70 -9.94 12.93
N ILE A 97 -8.44 -10.35 12.75
CA ILE A 97 -7.83 -10.54 11.44
C ILE A 97 -8.54 -11.63 10.64
N ARG A 98 -9.06 -12.68 11.28
CA ARG A 98 -9.82 -13.73 10.60
C ARG A 98 -11.18 -13.27 10.10
N TYR A 99 -11.84 -12.35 10.81
CA TYR A 99 -13.12 -11.80 10.39
C TYR A 99 -13.00 -10.70 9.34
N MET A 100 -11.80 -10.14 9.15
CA MET A 100 -11.45 -9.12 8.15
C MET A 100 -11.11 -9.72 6.78
#